data_AF-A0AAD7FNA5-F1
#
_entry.id   AF-A0AAD7FNA5-F1
#
_cell.length_a   1.000
_cell.length_b   1.000
_cell.length_c   1.000
_cell.angle_alpha   90.00
_cell.angle_beta   90.00
_cell.angle_gamma   90.00
#
_symmetry.space_group_name_H-M   'P 1'
#
loop_
_entity.id
_entity.type
_entity.pdbx_description
1 polymer ?
#
loop_
_entity_poly.entity_id
_entity_poly.type
_entity_poly.pdbx_seq_one_letter_code
_entity_poly.pdbx_strand_id
1 'polypeptide(L)'
;INPPTAGNPAVECEPFNITWTGGDAPYQIQVLFQPGVPLPPPAIAEFDGVMGHSQQWTVNAVAGEALSFYIKDATGYPNETYTFKVAAGLGDSCITVSSSEGTAPGSST
;
A
#
# COMPACT_ATOMS: atom_id res chain seq x y z
N ILE A 1 2.72 6.91 -11.75
CA ILE A 1 3.14 5.72 -10.97
C ILE A 1 2.88 4.45 -11.77
N ASN A 2 3.75 3.45 -11.68
CA ASN A 2 3.66 2.21 -12.45
C ASN A 2 2.88 1.16 -11.64
N PRO A 3 1.65 0.81 -12.06
CA PRO A 3 0.84 -0.19 -11.37
C PRO A 3 1.37 -1.61 -11.57
N PRO A 4 0.94 -2.56 -10.73
CA PRO A 4 1.25 -3.98 -10.91
C PRO A 4 0.64 -4.51 -12.21
N THR A 5 1.34 -5.45 -12.83
CA THR A 5 0.94 -6.08 -14.10
C THR A 5 1.02 -7.59 -13.98
N ALA A 6 0.52 -8.33 -14.98
CA ALA A 6 0.62 -9.80 -14.98
C ALA A 6 2.07 -10.32 -14.91
N GLY A 7 3.06 -9.55 -15.39
CA GLY A 7 4.48 -9.91 -15.32
C GLY A 7 5.18 -9.49 -14.02
N ASN A 8 4.54 -8.64 -13.21
CA ASN A 8 5.01 -8.21 -11.90
C ASN A 8 3.79 -7.92 -11.00
N PRO A 9 3.09 -8.96 -10.51
CA PRO A 9 1.90 -8.80 -9.69
C PRO A 9 2.26 -8.35 -8.28
N ALA A 10 1.35 -7.63 -7.63
CA ALA A 10 1.39 -7.45 -6.18
C ALA A 10 0.87 -8.73 -5.54
N VAL A 11 1.76 -9.54 -4.97
CA VAL A 11 1.43 -10.82 -4.32
C VAL A 11 1.25 -10.56 -2.83
N GLU A 12 0.16 -11.09 -2.27
CA GLU A 12 -0.12 -11.03 -0.84
C GLU A 12 1.09 -11.47 0.00
N CYS A 13 1.43 -10.65 1.00
CA CYS A 13 2.54 -10.88 1.93
C CYS A 13 3.94 -10.93 1.33
N GLU A 14 4.09 -10.52 0.08
CA GLU A 14 5.39 -10.31 -0.54
C GLU A 14 5.75 -8.81 -0.61
N PRO A 15 7.05 -8.48 -0.56
CA PRO A 15 7.50 -7.12 -0.80
C PRO A 15 7.31 -6.75 -2.27
N PHE A 16 6.52 -5.72 -2.53
CA PHE A 16 6.34 -5.11 -3.83
C PHE A 16 7.08 -3.77 -3.91
N ASN A 17 7.87 -3.58 -4.96
CA ASN A 17 8.55 -2.31 -5.20
C ASN A 17 7.69 -1.41 -6.07
N ILE A 18 7.07 -0.41 -5.45
CA ILE A 18 6.31 0.63 -6.14
C ILE A 18 7.32 1.56 -6.83
N THR A 19 7.15 1.78 -8.14
CA THR A 19 8.01 2.70 -8.90
C THR A 19 7.16 3.70 -9.67
N TRP A 20 7.67 4.90 -9.88
CA TRP A 20 7.01 5.93 -10.67
C TRP A 20 8.04 6.78 -11.43
N THR A 21 7.55 7.60 -12.35
CA THR A 21 8.38 8.51 -13.15
C THR A 21 7.74 9.89 -13.12
N GLY A 22 8.56 10.94 -13.04
CA GLY A 22 8.11 12.34 -12.99
C GLY A 22 7.72 12.82 -11.59
N GLY A 23 7.35 14.11 -11.52
CA GLY A 23 7.06 14.85 -10.28
C GLY A 23 8.32 15.24 -9.50
N ASP A 24 8.15 16.03 -8.44
CA ASP A 24 9.25 16.49 -7.57
C ASP A 24 9.06 16.02 -6.12
N ALA A 25 10.15 15.54 -5.51
CA ALA A 25 10.17 15.13 -4.12
C ALA A 25 9.98 16.32 -3.16
N PRO A 26 9.43 16.13 -1.95
CA PRO A 26 8.88 14.88 -1.37
C PRO A 26 7.60 14.35 -2.04
N TYR A 27 7.50 13.03 -2.15
CA TYR A 27 6.26 12.35 -2.54
C TYR A 27 5.52 11.78 -1.32
N GLN A 28 4.19 11.82 -1.39
CA GLN A 28 3.26 11.09 -0.54
C GLN A 28 2.60 9.99 -1.37
N ILE A 29 2.67 8.74 -0.92
CA ILE A 29 2.15 7.57 -1.63
C ILE A 29 1.12 6.90 -0.72
N GLN A 30 -0.05 6.59 -1.26
CA GLN A 30 -1.12 5.92 -0.55
C GLN A 30 -1.58 4.72 -1.38
N VAL A 31 -1.83 3.60 -0.71
CA VAL A 31 -2.45 2.42 -1.28
C VAL A 31 -3.91 2.43 -0.86
N LEU A 32 -4.84 2.60 -1.81
CA LEU A 32 -6.24 2.82 -1.50
C LEU A 32 -7.07 1.57 -1.84
N PHE A 33 -8.02 1.25 -0.96
CA PHE A 33 -8.99 0.21 -1.19
C PHE A 33 -10.15 0.71 -2.05
N GLN A 34 -10.43 0.08 -3.20
CA GLN A 34 -11.39 0.61 -4.18
C GLN A 34 -12.76 -0.11 -4.36
N PRO A 35 -13.20 -1.11 -3.58
CA PRO A 35 -14.50 -1.72 -3.84
C PRO A 35 -15.66 -0.91 -3.26
N GLY A 36 -16.42 -0.24 -4.14
CA GLY A 36 -17.78 0.24 -3.85
C GLY A 36 -17.94 1.17 -2.64
N VAL A 37 -16.85 1.82 -2.19
CA VAL A 37 -16.79 2.59 -0.94
C VAL A 37 -17.13 4.09 -1.13
N PRO A 38 -17.73 4.74 -0.11
CA PRO A 38 -17.90 6.19 -0.06
C PRO A 38 -16.55 6.91 0.06
N LEU A 39 -16.44 8.09 -0.56
CA LEU A 39 -15.23 8.91 -0.58
C LEU A 39 -14.96 9.58 0.79
N PRO A 40 -13.70 9.63 1.26
CA PRO A 40 -12.51 8.98 0.68
C PRO A 40 -12.36 7.52 1.12
N PRO A 41 -11.83 6.64 0.23
CA PRO A 41 -11.57 5.24 0.57
C PRO A 41 -10.51 5.11 1.69
N PRO A 42 -10.57 4.05 2.52
CA PRO A 42 -9.54 3.79 3.51
C PRO A 42 -8.20 3.47 2.82
N ALA A 43 -7.12 4.08 3.30
CA ALA A 43 -5.76 3.75 2.89
C ALA A 43 -5.28 2.51 3.65
N ILE A 44 -4.76 1.53 2.91
CA ILE A 44 -4.18 0.28 3.42
C ILE A 44 -2.73 0.50 3.86
N ALA A 45 -2.03 1.41 3.19
CA ALA A 45 -0.68 1.83 3.52
C ALA A 45 -0.47 3.28 3.05
N GLU A 46 0.28 4.04 3.82
CA GLU A 46 0.63 5.43 3.54
C GLU A 46 2.13 5.63 3.78
N PHE A 47 2.80 6.29 2.84
CA PHE A 47 4.21 6.60 2.88
C PHE A 47 4.37 8.09 2.59
N ASP A 48 4.92 8.83 3.55
CA ASP A 48 5.13 10.27 3.45
C ASP A 48 6.62 10.61 3.40
N GLY A 49 6.95 11.69 2.68
CA GLY A 49 8.31 12.21 2.62
C GLY A 49 9.27 11.37 1.77
N VAL A 50 8.75 10.62 0.80
CA VAL A 50 9.59 9.78 -0.07
C VAL A 50 10.42 10.67 -0.99
N MET A 51 11.74 10.52 -0.96
CA MET A 51 12.68 11.34 -1.74
C MET A 51 13.03 10.73 -3.11
N GLY A 52 12.86 9.41 -3.25
CA GLY A 52 13.19 8.68 -4.48
C GLY A 52 11.98 8.48 -5.39
N HIS A 53 12.19 7.74 -6.47
CA HIS A 53 11.14 7.31 -7.41
C HIS A 53 10.71 5.85 -7.19
N SER A 54 11.07 5.29 -6.03
CA SER A 54 10.76 3.92 -5.64
C SER A 54 10.43 3.85 -4.15
N GLN A 55 9.42 3.06 -3.80
CA GLN A 55 9.01 2.79 -2.43
C GLN A 55 8.73 1.30 -2.28
N GLN A 56 9.37 0.68 -1.28
CA GLN A 56 9.07 -0.70 -0.94
C GLN A 56 7.79 -0.74 -0.10
N TRP A 57 6.85 -1.58 -0.51
CA TRP A 57 5.59 -1.83 0.19
C TRP A 57 5.41 -3.33 0.38
N THR A 58 5.19 -3.77 1.61
CA THR A 58 4.77 -5.15 1.87
C THR A 58 3.27 -5.24 1.60
N VAL A 59 2.85 -6.11 0.68
CA VAL A 59 1.44 -6.22 0.27
C VAL A 59 0.58 -6.77 1.41
N ASN A 60 0.09 -5.88 2.27
CA ASN A 60 -0.73 -6.16 3.44
C ASN A 60 -2.23 -6.17 3.10
N ALA A 61 -2.58 -6.83 1.99
CA ALA A 61 -3.94 -6.92 1.48
C ALA A 61 -4.23 -8.36 0.99
N VAL A 62 -5.49 -8.80 1.14
CA VAL A 62 -5.91 -10.15 0.80
C VAL A 62 -5.94 -10.34 -0.71
N ALA A 63 -5.60 -11.54 -1.19
CA ALA A 63 -5.78 -11.92 -2.59
C ALA A 63 -7.18 -11.60 -3.14
N GLY A 64 -7.23 -11.03 -4.34
CA GLY A 64 -8.47 -10.69 -5.04
C GLY A 64 -9.02 -9.30 -4.72
N GLU A 65 -8.51 -8.62 -3.69
CA GLU A 65 -8.86 -7.25 -3.35
C GLU A 65 -8.47 -6.28 -4.46
N ALA A 66 -9.34 -5.30 -4.73
CA ALA A 66 -9.17 -4.31 -5.77
C ALA A 66 -8.58 -3.02 -5.18
N LEU A 67 -7.33 -2.71 -5.54
CA LEU A 67 -6.54 -1.61 -4.99
C LEU A 67 -6.13 -0.60 -6.07
N SER A 68 -5.89 0.64 -5.68
CA SER A 68 -5.18 1.63 -6.50
C SER A 68 -3.99 2.22 -5.75
N PHE A 69 -3.01 2.70 -6.50
CA PHE A 69 -1.95 3.54 -5.96
C PHE A 69 -2.25 4.99 -6.25
N TYR A 70 -2.20 5.80 -5.20
CA TYR A 70 -2.29 7.24 -5.25
C TYR A 70 -0.94 7.83 -4.87
N ILE A 71 -0.44 8.78 -5.66
CA ILE A 71 0.78 9.51 -5.36
C ILE A 71 0.52 11.01 -5.48
N LYS A 72 1.04 11.78 -4.54
CA LYS A 72 1.00 13.23 -4.53
C LYS A 72 2.43 13.75 -4.39
N ASP A 73 2.84 14.62 -5.29
CA ASP A 73 4.17 15.25 -5.24
C ASP A 73 4.18 16.49 -4.33
N ALA A 74 5.36 17.11 -4.20
CA ALA A 74 5.55 18.32 -3.40
C ALA A 74 4.77 19.55 -3.93
N THR A 75 4.44 19.55 -5.22
CA THR A 75 3.62 20.59 -5.85
C THR A 75 2.12 20.39 -5.58
N GLY A 76 1.75 19.26 -4.97
CA GLY A 76 0.39 18.93 -4.56
C GLY A 76 -0.44 18.33 -5.69
N TYR A 77 0.16 17.97 -6.82
CA TYR A 77 -0.56 17.31 -7.90
C TYR A 77 -0.75 15.82 -7.60
N PRO A 78 -2.01 15.36 -7.50
CA PRO A 78 -2.29 13.95 -7.29
C PRO A 78 -2.28 13.18 -8.61
N ASN A 79 -1.82 11.95 -8.56
CA ASN A 79 -1.85 10.99 -9.66
C ASN A 79 -2.27 9.63 -9.12
N GLU A 80 -3.24 8.99 -9.78
CA GLU A 80 -3.73 7.67 -9.38
C GLU A 80 -3.51 6.67 -10.51
N THR A 81 -3.20 5.41 -10.16
CA THR A 81 -3.19 4.30 -11.12
C THR A 81 -4.59 3.75 -11.37
N TYR A 82 -4.72 2.94 -12.42
CA TYR A 82 -5.87 2.03 -12.53
C TYR A 82 -5.93 1.06 -11.36
N THR A 83 -7.12 0.49 -11.14
CA THR A 83 -7.38 -0.54 -10.14
C THR A 83 -6.72 -1.86 -10.53
N PHE A 84 -5.90 -2.42 -9.65
CA PHE A 84 -5.29 -3.74 -9.83
C PHE A 84 -5.81 -4.72 -8.76
N LYS A 85 -5.66 -6.02 -9.03
CA LYS A 85 -6.01 -7.07 -8.07
C LYS A 85 -4.75 -7.65 -7.42
N VAL A 86 -4.83 -7.91 -6.13
CA VAL A 86 -3.79 -8.63 -5.40
C VAL A 86 -3.79 -10.11 -5.81
N ALA A 87 -2.61 -10.66 -6.07
CA ALA A 87 -2.42 -12.07 -6.37
C ALA A 87 -2.29 -12.90 -5.07
N ALA A 88 -2.74 -14.15 -5.12
CA ALA A 88 -2.65 -15.06 -3.99
C ALA A 88 -1.18 -15.36 -3.63
N GLY A 89 -0.83 -15.13 -2.36
CA GLY A 89 0.46 -15.44 -1.78
C GLY A 89 0.50 -16.85 -1.18
N LEU A 90 1.65 -17.17 -0.55
CA LEU A 90 1.84 -18.44 0.15
C LEU A 90 1.36 -18.43 1.62
N GLY A 91 0.89 -17.30 2.12
CA GLY A 91 0.28 -17.18 3.44
C GLY A 91 -0.14 -15.75 3.79
N ASP A 92 -0.96 -15.62 4.83
CA ASP A 92 -1.67 -14.38 5.22
C ASP A 92 -0.98 -13.67 6.40
N SER A 93 0.27 -14.05 6.72
CA SER A 93 0.96 -13.64 7.95
C SER A 93 1.29 -12.14 8.03
N CYS A 94 1.28 -11.43 6.91
CA CYS A 94 1.43 -9.97 6.84
C CYS A 94 0.10 -9.24 7.01
N ILE A 95 -1.03 -9.94 6.87
CA ILE A 95 -2.37 -9.42 7.11
C ILE A 95 -2.67 -9.56 8.60
N THR A 96 -1.74 -9.06 9.42
CA THR A 96 -2.09 -8.67 10.77
C THR A 96 -3.00 -7.48 10.63
N VAL A 97 -4.31 -7.70 10.76
CA VAL A 97 -5.14 -6.69 11.42
C VAL A 97 -4.34 -6.30 12.66
N SER A 98 -3.86 -5.05 12.71
CA SER A 98 -3.35 -4.48 13.94
C SER A 98 -4.52 -4.38 14.93
N SER A 99 -5.04 -5.52 15.40
CA SER A 99 -5.57 -5.59 16.74
C SER A 99 -4.39 -5.20 17.60
N SER A 100 -4.42 -3.97 18.09
CA SER A 100 -3.50 -3.49 19.11
C SER A 100 -3.42 -4.58 20.17
N GLU A 101 -2.35 -5.37 20.16
CA GLU A 101 -1.94 -6.14 21.32
C GLU A 101 -1.56 -5.08 22.34
N GLY A 102 -2.56 -4.71 23.15
CA GLY A 102 -2.36 -3.99 24.38
C GLY A 102 -1.37 -4.81 25.20
N THR A 103 -0.13 -4.33 25.18
CA THR A 103 0.96 -4.65 26.09
C THR A 103 0.42 -5.28 27.37
N ALA A 104 0.68 -6.57 27.57
CA ALA A 104 0.60 -7.16 28.89
C ALA A 104 1.83 -6.69 29.68
N PRO A 105 1.72 -5.90 30.76
CA PRO A 105 2.77 -5.87 31.75
C PRO A 105 2.62 -7.13 32.60
N GLY A 106 3.52 -8.09 32.39
CA GLY A 106 3.88 -9.00 33.46
C GLY A 106 4.39 -8.18 34.64
N SER A 107 3.85 -8.41 35.83
CA SER A 107 4.53 -8.05 37.07
C SER A 107 4.20 -9.06 38.15
N SER A 108 5.26 -9.73 38.55
CA SER A 108 5.35 -10.65 39.68
C SER A 108 5.12 -9.92 40.99
N THR A 109 4.46 -10.57 41.94
CA THR A 109 4.68 -10.42 43.39
C THR A 109 4.40 -11.76 44.05
#